data_AF-A0A4U2DNN9-F1
#
_entry.id   AF-A0A4U2DNN9-F1
#
_cell.length_a   1.000
_cell.length_b   1.000
_cell.length_c   1.000
_cell.angle_alpha   90.00
_cell.angle_beta   90.00
_cell.angle_gamma   90.00
#
_symmetry.space_group_name_H-M   'P 1'
#
loop_
_entity.id
_entity.type
_entity.pdbx_description
1 polymer ?
#
loop_
_entity_poly.entity_id
_entity_poly.type
_entity_poly.pdbx_seq_one_letter_code
_entity_poly.pdbx_strand_id
1 'polypeptide(L)'
;HWSIVFVTSFAYSDEQTEKLEVELYFNFLRGWFYQPDIECCELHQPQVTSLYQSYERSFLKQIQQGSFDGIQATLVNVDTPTESSIA
;
A
#
# COMPACT_ATOMS: atom_id res chain seq x y z
N HIS A 1 -7.34 -12.98 15.40
CA HIS A 1 -7.74 -12.71 14.01
C HIS A 1 -6.76 -11.69 13.45
N TRP A 2 -6.23 -11.90 12.24
CA TRP A 2 -5.31 -10.96 11.59
C TRP A 2 -6.10 -10.05 10.65
N SER A 3 -5.67 -8.80 10.51
CA SER A 3 -6.26 -7.83 9.60
C SER A 3 -5.15 -7.13 8.82
N ILE A 4 -5.39 -6.87 7.53
CA ILE A 4 -4.48 -6.08 6.70
C ILE A 4 -4.69 -4.60 7.06
N VAL A 5 -3.63 -3.90 7.46
CA VAL A 5 -3.70 -2.48 7.84
C VAL A 5 -3.61 -1.60 6.60
N PHE A 6 -2.64 -1.86 5.74
CA PHE A 6 -2.45 -1.19 4.47
C PHE A 6 -1.70 -2.09 3.48
N VAL A 7 -1.79 -1.74 2.20
CA VAL A 7 -0.94 -2.29 1.13
C VAL A 7 -0.39 -1.11 0.33
N THR A 8 0.91 -1.13 0.03
CA THR A 8 1.56 -0.04 -0.71
C THR A 8 2.48 -0.59 -1.80
N SER A 9 2.45 0.08 -2.95
CA SER A 9 3.35 -0.12 -4.08
C SER A 9 4.29 1.07 -4.19
N PHE A 10 5.51 0.82 -4.65
CA PHE A 10 6.50 1.84 -4.90
C PHE A 10 7.03 1.73 -6.33
N ALA A 11 7.27 2.86 -6.96
CA ALA A 11 7.82 2.95 -8.30
C ALA A 11 8.79 4.14 -8.42
N TYR A 12 9.63 4.10 -9.45
CA TYR A 12 10.38 5.27 -9.89
C TYR A 12 9.47 6.10 -10.79
N SER A 13 9.38 7.40 -10.51
CA SER A 13 8.48 8.32 -11.22
C SER A 13 8.90 8.54 -12.68
N ASP A 14 10.19 8.40 -12.99
CA ASP A 14 10.76 8.41 -14.34
C ASP A 14 12.11 7.67 -14.39
N GLU A 15 12.67 7.52 -15.59
CA GLU A 15 13.94 6.83 -15.84
C GLU A 15 15.17 7.55 -15.24
N GLN A 16 15.04 8.82 -14.86
CA GLN A 16 16.15 9.65 -14.37
C GLN A 16 16.15 9.78 -12.84
N THR A 17 15.06 9.40 -12.19
CA THR A 17 14.87 9.53 -10.76
C THR A 17 15.50 8.37 -10.03
N GLU A 18 16.47 8.65 -9.15
CA GLU A 18 17.14 7.64 -8.30
C GLU A 18 16.33 7.28 -7.05
N LYS A 19 15.22 7.98 -6.81
CA LYS A 19 14.42 7.85 -5.60
C LYS A 19 13.16 7.03 -5.86
N LEU A 20 13.00 5.97 -5.09
CA LEU A 20 11.79 5.17 -5.05
C LEU A 20 10.70 5.94 -4.29
N GLU A 21 9.54 6.14 -4.91
CA GLU A 21 8.41 6.87 -4.33
C GLU A 21 7.14 6.02 -4.24
N VAL A 22 6.19 6.45 -3.43
CA VAL A 22 4.89 5.75 -3.28
C VAL A 22 4.10 5.91 -4.58
N GLU A 23 3.75 4.79 -5.19
CA GLU A 23 2.92 4.74 -6.38
C GLU A 23 1.44 4.55 -6.00
N LEU A 24 1.17 3.56 -5.14
CA LEU A 24 -0.17 3.25 -4.63
C LEU A 24 -0.12 3.04 -3.13
N TYR A 25 -1.09 3.58 -2.41
CA TYR A 25 -1.26 3.36 -0.98
C TYR A 25 -2.72 3.12 -0.65
N PHE A 26 -3.08 1.87 -0.34
CA PHE A 26 -4.41 1.49 0.14
C PHE A 26 -4.39 1.37 1.67
N ASN A 27 -4.97 2.33 2.40
CA ASN A 27 -5.02 2.32 3.87
C ASN A 27 -6.37 1.82 4.37
N PHE A 28 -6.48 0.51 4.60
CA PHE A 28 -7.72 -0.14 5.06
C PHE A 28 -8.11 0.25 6.49
N LEU A 29 -7.12 0.50 7.37
CA LEU A 29 -7.40 0.92 8.74
C LEU A 29 -8.02 2.31 8.81
N ARG A 30 -7.59 3.22 7.92
CA ARG A 30 -8.00 4.63 7.93
C ARG A 30 -9.02 4.98 6.84
N GLY A 31 -9.34 4.07 5.93
CA GLY A 31 -10.36 4.25 4.91
C GLY A 31 -9.97 5.24 3.81
N TRP A 32 -8.67 5.42 3.55
CA TRP A 32 -8.20 6.32 2.48
C TRP A 32 -7.24 5.64 1.52
N PHE A 33 -7.17 6.18 0.32
CA PHE A 33 -6.25 5.80 -0.74
C PHE A 33 -5.41 7.01 -1.16
N TYR A 34 -4.16 6.79 -1.52
CA TYR A 34 -3.28 7.81 -2.07
C TYR A 34 -2.53 7.29 -3.29
N GLN A 35 -2.43 8.13 -4.32
CA GLN A 35 -1.44 8.05 -5.39
C GLN A 35 -1.03 9.47 -5.79
N PRO A 36 0.19 9.70 -6.32
CA PRO A 36 0.69 11.04 -6.60
C PRO A 36 -0.23 11.90 -7.50
N ASP A 37 -0.82 11.30 -8.53
CA ASP A 37 -1.56 12.03 -9.56
C ASP A 37 -2.92 12.58 -9.11
N ILE A 38 -3.56 11.95 -8.12
CA ILE A 38 -4.90 12.35 -7.64
C ILE A 38 -4.92 12.71 -6.15
N GLU A 39 -3.76 12.70 -5.51
CA GLU A 39 -3.58 12.88 -4.07
C GLU A 39 -4.40 11.86 -3.22
N CYS A 40 -4.79 12.25 -2.01
CA CYS A 40 -5.51 11.41 -1.08
C CYS A 40 -7.03 11.47 -1.33
N CYS A 41 -7.69 10.32 -1.37
CA CYS A 41 -9.14 10.21 -1.52
C CYS A 41 -9.74 9.04 -0.72
N GLU A 42 -11.06 8.94 -0.71
CA GLU A 42 -11.80 7.90 0.02
C GLU A 42 -11.61 6.52 -0.62
N LEU A 43 -11.35 5.50 0.20
CA LEU A 43 -10.95 4.15 -0.24
C LEU A 43 -12.08 3.36 -0.93
N HIS A 44 -13.31 3.52 -0.48
CA HIS A 44 -14.47 2.75 -0.95
C HIS A 44 -15.13 3.33 -2.22
N GLN A 45 -14.53 4.34 -2.83
CA GLN A 45 -14.91 4.80 -4.15
C GLN A 45 -14.85 3.62 -5.16
N PRO A 46 -15.85 3.48 -6.05
CA PRO A 46 -15.89 2.38 -7.01
C PRO A 46 -14.63 2.25 -7.86
N GLN A 47 -14.02 3.38 -8.22
CA GLN A 47 -12.79 3.45 -9.01
C GLN A 47 -11.60 2.90 -8.22
N VAL A 48 -11.46 3.29 -6.95
CA VAL A 48 -10.38 2.80 -6.07
C VAL A 48 -10.55 1.32 -5.77
N THR A 49 -11.79 0.86 -5.56
CA THR A 49 -12.09 -0.57 -5.39
C THR A 49 -11.70 -1.38 -6.63
N SER A 50 -12.04 -0.88 -7.82
CA SER A 50 -11.71 -1.54 -9.10
C SER A 50 -10.20 -1.56 -9.36
N LEU A 51 -9.51 -0.48 -8.99
CA LEU A 51 -8.06 -0.37 -9.04
C LEU A 51 -7.41 -1.41 -8.12
N TYR A 52 -7.85 -1.48 -6.85
CA TYR A 52 -7.32 -2.45 -5.88
C TYR A 52 -7.49 -3.89 -6.36
N GLN A 53 -8.66 -4.26 -6.89
CA GLN A 53 -8.90 -5.60 -7.44
C GLN A 53 -7.98 -5.94 -8.61
N SER A 54 -7.67 -4.96 -9.47
CA SER A 54 -6.75 -5.15 -10.60
C SER A 54 -5.31 -5.29 -10.12
N TYR A 55 -4.90 -4.43 -9.17
CA TYR A 55 -3.61 -4.48 -8.50
C TYR A 55 -3.39 -5.83 -7.79
N GLU A 56 -4.33 -6.26 -6.94
CA GLU A 56 -4.27 -7.50 -6.18
C GLU A 56 -4.11 -8.72 -7.10
N ARG A 57 -4.89 -8.77 -8.20
CA ARG A 57 -4.78 -9.85 -9.19
C ARG A 57 -3.40 -9.90 -9.84
N SER A 58 -2.85 -8.74 -10.20
CA SER A 58 -1.52 -8.65 -10.80
C SER A 58 -0.43 -9.08 -9.81
N PHE A 59 -0.51 -8.56 -8.58
CA PHE A 59 0.43 -8.87 -7.50
C PHE A 59 0.44 -10.36 -7.16
N LEU A 60 -0.73 -10.99 -6.99
CA LEU A 60 -0.84 -12.42 -6.72
C LEU A 60 -0.26 -13.27 -7.86
N LYS A 61 -0.47 -12.85 -9.12
CA LYS A 61 0.12 -13.52 -10.28
C LYS A 61 1.64 -13.44 -10.26
N GLN A 62 2.22 -12.27 -9.95
CA GLN A 62 3.67 -12.09 -9.83
C GLN A 62 4.27 -12.96 -8.70
N ILE A 63 3.59 -13.07 -7.56
CA ILE A 63 3.99 -13.99 -6.48
C ILE A 63 4.00 -15.44 -6.98
N GLN A 64 2.92 -15.89 -7.62
CA GLN A 64 2.79 -17.26 -8.12
C GLN A 64 3.84 -17.61 -9.18
N GLN A 65 4.27 -16.60 -9.95
CA GLN A 65 5.29 -16.73 -10.98
C GLN A 65 6.73 -16.66 -10.42
N GLY A 66 6.91 -16.39 -9.13
CA GLY A 66 8.23 -16.21 -8.54
C GLY A 66 8.96 -14.97 -9.07
N SER A 67 8.22 -13.91 -9.41
CA SER A 67 8.79 -12.70 -10.04
C SER A 67 9.56 -11.79 -9.07
N PHE A 68 9.58 -12.11 -7.77
CA PHE A 68 10.32 -11.35 -6.77
C PHE A 68 11.58 -12.09 -6.36
N ASP A 69 12.74 -11.44 -6.51
CA ASP A 69 14.04 -12.01 -6.11
C ASP A 69 14.14 -12.25 -4.58
N GLY A 70 13.35 -11.52 -3.79
CA GLY A 70 13.30 -11.65 -2.34
C GLY A 70 11.94 -11.27 -1.77
N ILE A 71 11.47 -12.06 -0.80
CA ILE A 71 10.26 -11.79 -0.01
C ILE A 71 10.66 -11.88 1.46
N GLN A 72 10.34 -10.84 2.23
CA GLN A 72 10.68 -10.74 3.64
C GLN A 72 9.43 -10.45 4.47
N ALA A 73 9.38 -11.03 5.67
CA ALA A 73 8.34 -10.78 6.66
C ALA A 73 8.99 -10.47 8.01
N THR A 74 8.52 -9.40 8.65
CA THR A 74 9.06 -8.93 9.93
C THR A 74 7.92 -8.83 10.93
N LEU A 75 8.12 -9.38 12.12
CA LEU A 75 7.19 -9.17 13.23
C LEU A 75 7.45 -7.78 13.81
N VAL A 76 6.48 -6.87 13.66
CA VAL A 76 6.53 -5.54 14.27
C VAL A 76 5.66 -5.57 15.51
N ASN A 77 6.24 -5.28 16.68
CA ASN A 77 5.46 -5.07 17.89
C ASN A 77 4.87 -3.66 17.80
N VAL A 78 3.57 -3.55 17.56
CA VAL A 78 2.90 -2.25 17.55
C VAL A 78 2.62 -1.89 18.99
N ASP A 79 3.56 -1.17 19.62
CA ASP A 79 3.28 -0.51 20.90
C ASP A 79 2.06 0.39 20.69
N THR A 80 1.00 0.14 21.46
CA THR A 80 -0.25 0.90 21.36
C THR A 80 0.08 2.36 21.72
N PRO A 81 -0.20 3.36 20.87
CA PRO A 81 0.07 4.74 21.24
C PRO A 81 -0.78 5.09 22.46
N THR A 82 -0.14 5.38 23.58
CA THR A 82 -0.79 6.02 24.73
C THR A 82 -1.37 7.36 24.27
N GLU A 83 -2.61 7.66 24.66
CA GLU A 83 -3.41 8.85 24.31
C GLU A 83 -2.71 10.21 24.54
N SER A 84 -1.52 10.23 25.12
CA SER A 84 -0.77 11.44 25.47
C SER A 84 -0.05 12.16 24.31
N SER A 85 -0.14 11.68 23.07
CA SER A 85 0.51 12.36 21.93
C SER A 85 -0.43 13.17 21.04
N ILE A 86 -1.69 13.36 21.45
CA ILE A 86 -2.57 14.39 20.89
C ILE A 86 -2.55 15.57 21.87
N ALA A 87 -1.52 16.40 21.76
CA ALA A 87 -1.42 17.70 22.42
C ALA A 87 -1.07 18.75 21.37
#